data_AF-A0A080LXN7-F1
#
_entry.id   AF-A0A080LXN7-F1
#
_cell.length_a   1.000
_cell.length_b   1.000
_cell.length_c   1.000
_cell.angle_alpha   90.00
_cell.angle_beta   90.00
_cell.angle_gamma   90.00
#
_symmetry.space_group_name_H-M   'P 1'
#
loop_
_entity.id
_entity.type
_entity.pdbx_description
1 polymer ?
#
loop_
_entity_poly.entity_id
_entity_poly.type
_entity_poly.pdbx_seq_one_letter_code
_entity_poly.pdbx_strand_id
1 'polypeptide(L)'
;MQNKPPLPSRKQDTVSAEQVQALMDDIDNSIASIDEKLSICRSAPSRPVGQANSTIGLVYQHTFADAKGASSKTQTGEAPSPNRSGQGLLAELAHAAERLSQQKIEEDRSQQQIEQRFDRALRLIFDYLNQFTQHLNVIKPALSLVGYTLDFRHRFGTGRCAEGFVNYRTRSNSEMALIETVTLRLRYATEALDVIRPAEKAQELRDELDLLNLRITGERNVDLARNGSSVRFTLAGSIPVQVNFRCDLSNGRLIVRGRNFGALGLSAYLIDLERLSHASLEAIGLILLGRAVRLPNEFVPVAFHTRFPDEKTLRF
;
A
#
# COMPACT_ATOMS: atom_id res chain seq x y z
N MET A 1 -27.04 45.03 39.41
CA MET A 1 -26.28 43.79 39.69
C MET A 1 -27.12 42.60 39.26
N GLN A 2 -26.81 41.97 38.13
CA GLN A 2 -27.43 40.71 37.71
C GLN A 2 -26.30 39.75 37.30
N ASN A 3 -26.15 38.68 38.09
CA ASN A 3 -25.14 37.65 37.92
C ASN A 3 -25.51 36.74 36.74
N LYS A 4 -24.63 36.71 35.73
CA LYS A 4 -24.66 35.77 34.61
C LYS A 4 -23.89 34.50 35.01
N PRO A 5 -24.44 33.28 34.87
CA PRO A 5 -23.70 32.06 35.18
C PRO A 5 -22.64 31.75 34.10
N PRO A 6 -21.51 31.13 34.44
CA PRO A 6 -20.45 30.84 33.48
C PRO A 6 -20.81 29.63 32.61
N LEU A 7 -20.43 29.70 31.32
CA LEU A 7 -20.56 28.60 30.37
C LEU A 7 -19.69 27.40 30.78
N PRO A 8 -20.12 26.15 30.50
CA PRO A 8 -19.32 24.97 30.77
C PRO A 8 -18.10 24.91 29.83
N SER A 9 -16.92 24.79 30.44
CA SER A 9 -15.65 24.56 29.78
C SER A 9 -15.71 23.30 28.92
N ARG A 10 -15.55 23.48 27.60
CA ARG A 10 -15.37 22.42 26.61
C ARG A 10 -14.09 21.64 26.97
N LYS A 11 -14.25 20.46 27.58
CA LYS A 11 -13.15 19.49 27.72
C LYS A 11 -12.65 19.19 26.31
N GLN A 12 -11.43 19.61 26.00
CA GLN A 12 -10.71 19.11 24.84
C GLN A 12 -10.41 17.65 25.15
N ASP A 13 -10.99 16.74 24.38
CA ASP A 13 -10.67 15.32 24.42
C ASP A 13 -9.22 15.16 23.92
N THR A 14 -8.27 15.23 24.85
CA THR A 14 -6.88 14.88 24.58
C THR A 14 -6.82 13.37 24.43
N VAL A 15 -6.75 12.87 23.19
CA VAL A 15 -6.44 11.47 22.89
C VAL A 15 -5.18 11.10 23.67
N SER A 16 -5.26 10.09 24.53
CA SER A 16 -4.14 9.74 25.41
C SER A 16 -2.98 9.18 24.59
N ALA A 17 -1.74 9.43 25.01
CA ALA A 17 -0.56 8.89 24.34
C ALA A 17 -0.60 7.36 24.23
N GLU A 18 -1.24 6.68 25.19
CA GLU A 18 -1.50 5.24 25.16
C GLU A 18 -2.47 4.81 24.04
N GLN A 19 -3.51 5.61 23.76
CA GLN A 19 -4.42 5.34 22.63
C GLN A 19 -3.71 5.53 21.30
N VAL A 20 -2.82 6.52 21.20
CA VAL A 20 -1.99 6.71 20.00
C VAL A 20 -1.03 5.54 19.84
N GLN A 21 -0.38 5.08 20.91
CA GLN A 21 0.56 3.95 20.85
C GLN A 21 -0.15 2.63 20.51
N ALA A 22 -1.28 2.33 21.15
CA ALA A 22 -2.07 1.14 20.82
C ALA A 22 -2.57 1.17 19.37
N LEU A 23 -2.91 2.36 18.86
CA LEU A 23 -3.23 2.55 17.45
C LEU A 23 -2.01 2.26 16.58
N MET A 24 -0.81 2.75 16.94
CA MET A 24 0.45 2.48 16.22
C MET A 24 0.76 0.99 16.15
N ASP A 25 0.66 0.27 17.26
CA ASP A 25 0.95 -1.16 17.32
C ASP A 25 -0.06 -1.96 16.48
N ASP A 26 -1.34 -1.56 16.49
CA ASP A 26 -2.36 -2.11 15.60
C ASP A 26 -2.08 -1.77 14.11
N ILE A 27 -1.49 -0.60 13.81
CA ILE A 27 -1.04 -0.27 12.44
C ILE A 27 0.07 -1.23 12.02
N ASP A 28 1.09 -1.39 12.85
CA ASP A 28 2.25 -2.21 12.53
C ASP A 28 1.86 -3.69 12.40
N ASN A 29 0.99 -4.19 13.29
CA ASN A 29 0.44 -5.55 13.18
C ASN A 29 -0.43 -5.72 11.91
N SER A 30 -1.23 -4.71 11.58
CA SER A 30 -2.04 -4.69 10.37
C SER A 30 -1.19 -4.66 9.09
N ILE A 31 -0.13 -3.85 9.06
CA ILE A 31 0.83 -3.76 7.95
C ILE A 31 1.62 -5.05 7.84
N ALA A 32 2.14 -5.58 8.95
CA ALA A 32 2.87 -6.84 8.97
C ALA A 32 2.00 -8.01 8.49
N SER A 33 0.72 -8.07 8.90
CA SER A 33 -0.26 -9.04 8.39
C SER A 33 -0.49 -8.89 6.88
N ILE A 34 -0.56 -7.66 6.37
CA ILE A 34 -0.65 -7.41 4.92
C ILE A 34 0.66 -7.84 4.23
N ASP A 35 1.82 -7.54 4.79
CA ASP A 35 3.15 -7.88 4.26
C ASP A 35 3.42 -9.39 4.24
N GLU A 36 3.06 -10.10 5.31
CA GLU A 36 3.15 -11.55 5.41
C GLU A 36 2.26 -12.21 4.35
N LYS A 37 1.01 -11.79 4.25
CA LYS A 37 0.07 -12.35 3.26
C LYS A 37 0.45 -11.97 1.83
N LEU A 38 1.04 -10.79 1.61
CA LEU A 38 1.68 -10.40 0.35
C LEU A 38 2.89 -11.29 0.03
N SER A 39 3.71 -11.61 1.03
CA SER A 39 4.91 -12.45 0.87
C SER A 39 4.55 -13.91 0.57
N ILE A 40 3.47 -14.42 1.16
CA ILE A 40 2.88 -15.73 0.83
C ILE A 40 2.39 -15.75 -0.62
N CYS A 41 1.79 -14.65 -1.12
CA CYS A 41 1.38 -14.55 -2.52
C CYS A 41 2.58 -14.44 -3.49
N ARG A 42 3.70 -13.84 -3.08
CA ARG A 42 4.93 -13.72 -3.89
C ARG A 42 5.75 -15.00 -3.97
N SER A 43 5.59 -15.93 -3.03
CA SER A 43 6.44 -17.13 -2.88
C SER A 43 5.82 -18.43 -3.41
N ALA A 44 4.63 -18.38 -4.03
CA ALA A 44 4.05 -19.56 -4.68
C ALA A 44 4.93 -20.00 -5.88
N PRO A 45 5.44 -21.25 -5.91
CA PRO A 45 6.29 -21.70 -7.00
C PRO A 45 5.45 -21.83 -8.28
N SER A 46 5.89 -21.13 -9.33
CA SER A 46 5.39 -21.33 -10.69
C SER A 46 5.70 -22.76 -11.14
N ARG A 47 4.66 -23.58 -11.31
CA ARG A 47 4.77 -24.82 -12.08
C ARG A 47 4.67 -24.48 -13.57
N PRO A 48 5.50 -25.08 -14.44
CA PRO A 48 5.53 -24.74 -15.85
C PRO A 48 4.37 -25.43 -16.56
N VAL A 49 3.55 -24.66 -17.29
CA VAL A 49 2.64 -25.20 -18.29
C VAL A 49 2.81 -24.40 -19.57
N GLY A 50 3.40 -25.08 -20.57
CA GLY A 50 2.87 -25.16 -21.93
C GLY A 50 2.69 -23.88 -22.73
N GLN A 51 3.54 -23.72 -23.74
CA GLN A 51 3.43 -22.80 -24.87
C GLN A 51 1.99 -22.56 -25.37
N ALA A 52 1.64 -21.28 -25.56
CA ALA A 52 0.80 -20.85 -26.68
C ALA A 52 1.06 -19.36 -26.99
N ASN A 53 1.45 -19.10 -28.23
CA ASN A 53 1.76 -17.80 -28.81
C ASN A 53 0.55 -16.85 -28.79
N SER A 54 0.78 -15.55 -28.56
CA SER A 54 0.27 -14.53 -29.48
C SER A 54 0.98 -13.18 -29.31
N THR A 55 1.43 -12.70 -30.46
CA THR A 55 2.20 -11.50 -30.79
C THR A 55 1.38 -10.21 -30.67
N ILE A 56 1.87 -9.22 -29.90
CA ILE A 56 1.88 -7.74 -30.14
C ILE A 56 2.95 -7.21 -29.15
N GLY A 57 4.01 -6.45 -29.42
CA GLY A 57 4.42 -5.61 -30.56
C GLY A 57 4.90 -4.25 -30.00
N LEU A 58 6.23 -4.04 -29.95
CA LEU A 58 7.01 -2.79 -29.71
C LEU A 58 7.26 -2.35 -28.24
N VAL A 59 8.44 -2.59 -27.62
CA VAL A 59 9.80 -1.94 -27.76
C VAL A 59 9.86 -0.60 -26.97
N TYR A 60 10.61 -0.45 -25.86
CA TYR A 60 12.08 -0.40 -25.76
C TYR A 60 12.62 -0.94 -24.43
N GLN A 61 13.70 -1.72 -24.54
CA GLN A 61 14.66 -2.03 -23.47
C GLN A 61 15.81 -1.01 -23.55
N HIS A 62 16.26 -0.49 -22.41
CA HIS A 62 17.63 -0.02 -22.24
C HIS A 62 18.26 -0.83 -21.11
N THR A 63 19.08 -1.81 -21.49
CA THR A 63 20.09 -2.40 -20.61
C THR A 63 21.46 -1.96 -21.10
N PHE A 64 22.27 -1.58 -20.13
CA PHE A 64 23.69 -1.27 -20.23
C PHE A 64 24.55 -2.54 -20.38
N ALA A 65 25.81 -2.29 -20.76
CA ALA A 65 27.02 -3.11 -20.60
C ALA A 65 27.55 -3.91 -21.82
N ASP A 66 28.63 -3.35 -22.37
CA ASP A 66 29.94 -3.94 -22.68
C ASP A 66 30.06 -5.20 -23.56
N ALA A 67 30.76 -5.05 -24.70
CA ALA A 67 32.16 -5.51 -24.85
C ALA A 67 32.63 -5.36 -26.30
N LYS A 68 33.79 -4.72 -26.49
CA LYS A 68 34.53 -4.60 -27.75
C LYS A 68 35.20 -5.91 -28.12
N GLY A 69 35.04 -6.33 -29.38
CA GLY A 69 35.89 -7.28 -30.09
C GLY A 69 36.75 -6.59 -31.15
N ALA A 70 37.95 -7.12 -31.36
CA ALA A 70 39.13 -6.57 -32.04
C ALA A 70 39.01 -6.21 -33.54
N SER A 71 39.81 -5.23 -33.99
CA SER A 71 40.96 -5.48 -34.90
C SER A 71 41.75 -4.22 -35.30
N SER A 72 43.05 -4.29 -34.99
CA SER A 72 44.24 -3.84 -35.75
C SER A 72 44.23 -2.59 -36.64
N LYS A 73 45.20 -1.69 -36.39
CA LYS A 73 46.22 -1.33 -37.39
C LYS A 73 47.49 -0.76 -36.72
N THR A 74 48.61 -1.29 -37.20
CA THR A 74 50.00 -0.96 -36.88
C THR A 74 50.39 0.42 -37.42
N GLN A 75 51.17 1.20 -36.66
CA GLN A 75 52.23 2.03 -37.22
C GLN A 75 53.30 2.36 -36.17
N THR A 76 54.52 2.41 -36.67
CA THR A 76 55.83 2.34 -36.01
C THR A 76 56.43 3.73 -35.82
N GLY A 77 57.28 3.88 -34.80
CA GLY A 77 58.13 5.06 -34.54
C GLY A 77 57.52 5.89 -33.40
N GLU A 78 58.20 6.19 -32.30
CA GLU A 78 59.62 6.48 -32.12
C GLU A 78 59.88 6.40 -30.60
N ALA A 79 60.97 5.73 -30.20
CA ALA A 79 61.37 5.69 -28.80
C ALA A 79 61.97 7.04 -28.39
N PRO A 80 61.63 7.52 -27.20
CA PRO A 80 62.65 7.91 -26.26
C PRO A 80 62.60 7.02 -25.02
N SER A 81 63.80 6.56 -24.68
CA SER A 81 64.19 5.73 -23.56
C SER A 81 63.60 6.11 -22.19
N PRO A 82 63.67 5.17 -21.23
CA PRO A 82 62.79 5.08 -20.08
C PRO A 82 63.30 5.96 -18.94
N ASN A 83 62.43 6.78 -18.36
CA ASN A 83 62.65 7.34 -17.03
C ASN A 83 61.38 7.99 -16.48
N ARG A 84 60.54 7.19 -15.78
CA ARG A 84 59.89 7.57 -14.50
C ARG A 84 59.55 6.30 -13.71
N SER A 85 60.59 5.60 -13.28
CA SER A 85 60.54 4.79 -12.06
C SER A 85 60.28 5.78 -10.90
N GLY A 86 59.02 5.93 -10.48
CA GLY A 86 58.68 6.89 -9.42
C GLY A 86 57.23 7.36 -9.31
N GLN A 87 56.29 6.86 -10.11
CA GLN A 87 54.88 6.92 -9.73
C GLN A 87 54.56 5.65 -8.96
N GLY A 88 54.89 5.69 -7.66
CA GLY A 88 54.80 4.53 -6.79
C GLY A 88 53.38 3.98 -6.71
N LEU A 89 53.26 2.69 -6.37
CA LEU A 89 52.00 2.01 -6.04
C LEU A 89 51.05 2.87 -5.17
N LEU A 90 51.60 3.71 -4.29
CA LEU A 90 50.85 4.67 -3.48
C LEU A 90 50.12 5.74 -4.29
N ALA A 91 50.70 6.27 -5.37
CA ALA A 91 50.06 7.24 -6.25
C ALA A 91 48.91 6.60 -7.06
N GLU A 92 49.10 5.34 -7.48
CA GLU A 92 48.04 4.57 -8.14
C GLU A 92 46.90 4.24 -7.18
N LEU A 93 47.21 3.81 -5.96
CA LEU A 93 46.22 3.60 -4.90
C LEU A 93 45.52 4.90 -4.50
N ALA A 94 46.22 6.04 -4.46
CA ALA A 94 45.60 7.34 -4.18
C ALA A 94 44.59 7.73 -5.27
N HIS A 95 44.94 7.57 -6.55
CA HIS A 95 44.00 7.81 -7.65
C HIS A 95 42.85 6.80 -7.70
N ALA A 96 43.07 5.54 -7.30
CA ALA A 96 41.99 4.56 -7.17
C ALA A 96 41.06 4.91 -6.00
N ALA A 97 41.61 5.30 -4.85
CA ALA A 97 40.84 5.72 -3.68
C ALA A 97 40.03 7.00 -3.93
N GLU A 98 40.60 7.98 -4.64
CA GLU A 98 39.91 9.21 -5.01
C GLU A 98 38.76 8.97 -6.01
N ARG A 99 38.94 8.06 -6.98
CA ARG A 99 37.84 7.66 -7.87
C ARG A 99 36.71 6.95 -7.12
N LEU A 100 37.05 6.03 -6.21
CA LEU A 100 36.06 5.33 -5.40
C LEU A 100 35.34 6.28 -4.43
N SER A 101 36.05 7.25 -3.85
CA SER A 101 35.42 8.24 -2.96
C SER A 101 34.50 9.18 -3.74
N GLN A 102 34.90 9.63 -4.92
CA GLN A 102 34.05 10.45 -5.79
C GLN A 102 32.80 9.70 -6.25
N GLN A 103 32.94 8.42 -6.65
CA GLN A 103 31.80 7.57 -7.00
C GLN A 103 30.84 7.43 -5.84
N LYS A 104 31.36 7.13 -4.64
CA LYS A 104 30.55 7.00 -3.43
C LYS A 104 29.82 8.30 -3.08
N ILE A 105 30.49 9.44 -3.18
CA ILE A 105 29.87 10.76 -2.93
C ILE A 105 28.73 11.03 -3.93
N GLU A 106 28.91 10.69 -5.20
CA GLU A 106 27.86 10.88 -6.22
C GLU A 106 26.68 9.93 -6.01
N GLU A 107 26.96 8.66 -5.66
CA GLU A 107 25.94 7.68 -5.28
C GLU A 107 25.14 8.17 -4.07
N ASP A 108 25.81 8.56 -2.98
CA ASP A 108 25.19 9.07 -1.76
C ASP A 108 24.33 10.32 -2.07
N ARG A 109 24.83 11.23 -2.91
CA ARG A 109 24.09 12.44 -3.32
C ARG A 109 22.85 12.09 -4.15
N SER A 110 22.96 11.14 -5.08
CA SER A 110 21.83 10.70 -5.89
C SER A 110 20.73 10.06 -5.03
N GLN A 111 21.13 9.27 -4.04
CA GLN A 111 20.24 8.57 -3.12
C GLN A 111 19.49 9.57 -2.23
N GLN A 112 20.19 10.56 -1.68
CA GLN A 112 19.59 11.65 -0.91
C GLN A 112 18.56 12.43 -1.72
N GLN A 113 18.82 12.70 -3.01
CA GLN A 113 17.85 13.38 -3.87
C GLN A 113 16.58 12.55 -4.09
N ILE A 114 16.70 11.24 -4.27
CA ILE A 114 15.56 10.32 -4.41
C ILE A 114 14.74 10.33 -3.11
N GLU A 115 15.40 10.19 -1.96
CA GLU A 115 14.75 10.22 -0.65
C GLU A 115 13.98 11.51 -0.40
N GLN A 116 14.57 12.68 -0.72
CA GLN A 116 13.90 13.98 -0.59
C GLN A 116 12.68 14.11 -1.50
N ARG A 117 12.72 13.56 -2.72
CA ARG A 117 11.56 13.55 -3.62
C ARG A 117 10.41 12.73 -3.03
N PHE A 118 10.73 11.56 -2.48
CA PHE A 118 9.73 10.72 -1.81
C PHE A 118 9.14 11.37 -0.56
N ASP A 119 9.98 11.98 0.27
CA ASP A 119 9.51 12.71 1.45
C ASP A 119 8.53 13.83 1.07
N ARG A 120 8.87 14.63 0.04
CA ARG A 120 7.98 15.67 -0.48
C ARG A 120 6.65 15.08 -0.96
N ALA A 121 6.68 13.98 -1.72
CA ALA A 121 5.46 13.35 -2.21
C ALA A 121 4.59 12.77 -1.10
N LEU A 122 5.18 12.09 -0.11
CA LEU A 122 4.43 11.57 1.04
C LEU A 122 3.83 12.69 1.89
N ARG A 123 4.53 13.82 2.06
CA ARG A 123 3.95 15.02 2.70
C ARG A 123 2.74 15.53 1.96
N LEU A 124 2.80 15.63 0.63
CA LEU A 124 1.65 16.03 -0.19
C LEU A 124 0.45 15.07 -0.03
N ILE A 125 0.71 13.76 -0.01
CA ILE A 125 -0.32 12.74 0.25
C ILE A 125 -0.92 12.94 1.65
N PHE A 126 -0.07 13.08 2.66
CA PHE A 126 -0.49 13.28 4.04
C PHE A 126 -1.36 14.54 4.19
N ASP A 127 -0.91 15.68 3.66
CA ASP A 127 -1.63 16.95 3.76
C ASP A 127 -2.99 16.87 3.10
N TYR A 128 -3.06 16.30 1.88
CA TYR A 128 -4.34 16.09 1.18
C TYR A 128 -5.28 15.18 1.99
N LEU A 129 -4.81 14.00 2.42
CA LEU A 129 -5.65 13.04 3.13
C LEU A 129 -6.07 13.57 4.51
N ASN A 130 -5.22 14.35 5.17
CA ASN A 130 -5.53 14.98 6.45
C ASN A 130 -6.65 16.01 6.29
N GLN A 131 -6.56 16.89 5.29
CA GLN A 131 -7.65 17.83 4.98
C GLN A 131 -8.93 17.09 4.58
N PHE A 132 -8.81 16.06 3.74
CA PHE A 132 -9.93 15.22 3.32
C PHE A 132 -10.63 14.56 4.52
N THR A 133 -9.89 13.95 5.45
CA THR A 133 -10.48 13.31 6.63
C THR A 133 -11.07 14.33 7.62
N GLN A 134 -10.48 15.51 7.78
CA GLN A 134 -11.07 16.60 8.56
C GLN A 134 -12.45 17.00 8.02
N HIS A 135 -12.57 17.20 6.70
CA HIS A 135 -13.86 17.53 6.08
C HIS A 135 -14.86 16.37 6.17
N LEU A 136 -14.41 15.13 5.94
CA LEU A 136 -15.26 13.94 6.10
C LEU A 136 -15.81 13.78 7.51
N ASN A 137 -15.00 14.04 8.53
CA ASN A 137 -15.40 13.91 9.93
C ASN A 137 -16.48 14.93 10.33
N VAL A 138 -16.50 16.09 9.66
CA VAL A 138 -17.53 17.13 9.86
C VAL A 138 -18.81 16.77 9.13
N ILE A 139 -18.73 16.44 7.83
CA ILE A 139 -19.89 16.26 6.97
C ILE A 139 -20.54 14.89 7.16
N LYS A 140 -19.74 13.86 7.46
CA LYS A 140 -20.15 12.44 7.59
C LYS A 140 -21.10 12.00 6.46
N PRO A 141 -20.65 12.11 5.20
CA PRO A 141 -21.53 11.89 4.05
C PRO A 141 -22.07 10.45 4.01
N ALA A 142 -23.26 10.32 3.43
CA ALA A 142 -23.78 9.02 3.02
C ALA A 142 -22.94 8.47 1.86
N LEU A 143 -22.67 7.16 1.91
CA LEU A 143 -21.81 6.44 0.99
C LEU A 143 -22.61 5.31 0.33
N SER A 144 -22.41 5.16 -0.98
CA SER A 144 -22.92 4.00 -1.73
C SER A 144 -21.89 2.89 -1.67
N LEU A 145 -22.15 1.82 -0.91
CA LEU A 145 -21.21 0.73 -0.68
C LEU A 145 -21.40 -0.43 -1.69
N VAL A 146 -21.78 -0.11 -2.93
CA VAL A 146 -22.16 -1.09 -3.96
C VAL A 146 -21.05 -2.13 -4.24
N GLY A 147 -19.78 -1.76 -4.10
CA GLY A 147 -18.63 -2.66 -4.26
C GLY A 147 -18.30 -3.53 -3.03
N TYR A 148 -19.01 -3.37 -1.92
CA TYR A 148 -18.77 -4.10 -0.67
C TYR A 148 -19.71 -5.30 -0.59
N THR A 149 -19.36 -6.35 -1.32
CA THR A 149 -20.10 -7.61 -1.38
C THR A 149 -19.27 -8.73 -0.78
N LEU A 150 -19.83 -9.47 0.18
CA LEU A 150 -19.19 -10.66 0.75
C LEU A 150 -19.50 -11.90 -0.10
N ASP A 151 -20.73 -11.99 -0.58
CA ASP A 151 -21.12 -12.93 -1.65
C ASP A 151 -22.29 -12.35 -2.47
N PHE A 152 -22.84 -13.14 -3.39
CA PHE A 152 -23.96 -12.71 -4.22
C PHE A 152 -25.22 -12.30 -3.42
N ARG A 153 -25.40 -12.85 -2.20
CA ARG A 153 -26.60 -12.65 -1.37
C ARG A 153 -26.39 -11.61 -0.26
N HIS A 154 -25.16 -11.46 0.21
CA HIS A 154 -24.77 -10.65 1.35
C HIS A 154 -23.94 -9.47 0.86
N ARG A 155 -24.60 -8.32 0.74
CA ARG A 155 -24.00 -7.05 0.32
C ARG A 155 -24.29 -5.96 1.34
N PHE A 156 -23.32 -5.10 1.55
CA PHE A 156 -23.52 -3.87 2.29
C PHE A 156 -24.22 -2.87 1.36
N GLY A 157 -25.38 -2.36 1.77
CA GLY A 157 -26.19 -1.46 0.95
C GLY A 157 -25.63 -0.03 0.96
N THR A 158 -26.18 0.77 1.86
CA THR A 158 -25.75 2.16 2.09
C THR A 158 -25.04 2.27 3.42
N GLY A 159 -24.02 3.12 3.48
CA GLY A 159 -23.34 3.44 4.72
C GLY A 159 -23.17 4.94 4.90
N ARG A 160 -22.46 5.31 5.97
CA ARG A 160 -21.98 6.68 6.19
C ARG A 160 -20.54 6.64 6.67
N CYS A 161 -19.77 7.65 6.31
CA CYS A 161 -18.45 7.84 6.93
C CYS A 161 -18.65 8.15 8.42
N ALA A 162 -18.16 7.29 9.31
CA ALA A 162 -18.31 7.46 10.75
C ALA A 162 -17.17 8.31 11.33
N GLU A 163 -15.95 7.91 10.99
CA GLU A 163 -14.69 8.55 11.39
C GLU A 163 -13.60 8.26 10.35
N GLY A 164 -12.63 9.16 10.29
CA GLY A 164 -11.43 9.04 9.49
C GLY A 164 -10.23 9.64 10.22
N PHE A 165 -9.08 9.01 10.05
CA PHE A 165 -7.82 9.44 10.63
C PHE A 165 -6.68 9.18 9.65
N VAL A 166 -5.69 10.05 9.65
CA VAL A 166 -4.48 9.91 8.86
C VAL A 166 -3.30 10.08 9.78
N ASN A 167 -2.31 9.21 9.61
CA ASN A 167 -1.03 9.33 10.29
C ASN A 167 0.12 9.15 9.33
N TYR A 168 1.30 9.59 9.75
CA TYR A 168 2.56 9.30 9.07
C TYR A 168 3.59 8.75 10.05
N ARG A 169 4.58 8.04 9.52
CA ARG A 169 5.72 7.52 10.26
C ARG A 169 6.99 8.02 9.61
N THR A 170 7.91 8.53 10.42
CA THR A 170 9.25 8.93 9.99
C THR A 170 10.26 7.81 10.22
N ARG A 171 11.35 7.81 9.46
CA ARG A 171 12.45 6.88 9.66
C ARG A 171 13.25 7.25 10.91
N SER A 172 13.44 6.29 11.81
CA SER A 172 14.23 6.45 13.03
C SER A 172 15.73 6.69 12.78
N ASN A 173 16.24 6.24 11.62
CA ASN A 173 17.68 6.23 11.32
C ASN A 173 18.10 7.31 10.31
N SER A 174 17.20 8.23 9.93
CA SER A 174 17.55 9.34 9.03
C SER A 174 17.82 10.61 9.82
N GLU A 175 18.94 11.29 9.56
CA GLU A 175 19.26 12.61 10.15
C GLU A 175 18.19 13.68 9.85
N MET A 176 17.41 13.48 8.77
CA MET A 176 16.39 14.44 8.27
C MET A 176 14.93 14.08 8.58
N ALA A 177 14.63 13.14 9.49
CA ALA A 177 13.25 12.75 9.86
C ALA A 177 12.31 12.55 8.65
N LEU A 178 12.79 11.80 7.65
CA LEU A 178 12.08 11.57 6.40
C LEU A 178 10.85 10.71 6.61
N ILE A 179 9.74 11.06 5.96
CA ILE A 179 8.53 10.24 6.01
C ILE A 179 8.78 8.93 5.25
N GLU A 180 8.48 7.79 5.88
CA GLU A 180 8.54 6.47 5.25
C GLU A 180 7.15 6.01 4.78
N THR A 181 6.13 6.33 5.57
CA THR A 181 4.82 5.74 5.43
C THR A 181 3.73 6.72 5.83
N VAL A 182 2.65 6.75 5.04
CA VAL A 182 1.41 7.46 5.36
C VAL A 182 0.29 6.43 5.43
N THR A 183 -0.49 6.44 6.51
CA THR A 183 -1.61 5.51 6.71
C THR A 183 -2.90 6.30 6.91
N LEU A 184 -3.87 6.04 6.04
CA LEU A 184 -5.26 6.44 6.18
C LEU A 184 -6.06 5.30 6.80
N ARG A 185 -6.91 5.63 7.75
CA ARG A 185 -7.95 4.75 8.28
C ARG A 185 -9.28 5.45 8.23
N LEU A 186 -10.28 4.80 7.67
CA LEU A 186 -11.67 5.23 7.73
C LEU A 186 -12.51 4.12 8.36
N ARG A 187 -13.63 4.50 8.96
CA ARG A 187 -14.65 3.57 9.40
C ARG A 187 -15.96 3.95 8.75
N TYR A 188 -16.55 3.03 8.01
CA TYR A 188 -17.91 3.19 7.52
C TYR A 188 -18.87 2.56 8.50
N ALA A 189 -19.92 3.29 8.87
CA ALA A 189 -21.06 2.75 9.60
C ALA A 189 -22.10 2.26 8.57
N THR A 190 -22.55 1.03 8.74
CA THR A 190 -23.52 0.33 7.90
C THR A 190 -24.52 -0.39 8.80
N GLU A 191 -25.58 -0.96 8.22
CA GLU A 191 -26.43 -1.90 8.93
C GLU A 191 -25.69 -3.21 9.24
N ALA A 192 -26.10 -3.88 10.31
CA ALA A 192 -25.59 -5.21 10.64
C ALA A 192 -25.98 -6.21 9.55
N LEU A 193 -25.08 -7.13 9.23
CA LEU A 193 -25.28 -8.11 8.16
C LEU A 193 -25.25 -9.52 8.75
N ASP A 194 -26.35 -10.26 8.55
CA ASP A 194 -26.42 -11.66 8.93
C ASP A 194 -26.00 -12.54 7.75
N VAL A 195 -25.03 -13.42 7.99
CA VAL A 195 -24.49 -14.37 7.02
C VAL A 195 -24.66 -15.78 7.54
N ILE A 196 -25.26 -16.67 6.75
CA ILE A 196 -25.43 -18.08 7.12
C ILE A 196 -24.51 -18.93 6.24
N ARG A 197 -23.68 -19.76 6.89
CA ARG A 197 -22.79 -20.72 6.22
C ARG A 197 -22.94 -22.12 6.79
N PRO A 198 -22.73 -23.18 5.98
CA PRO A 198 -22.58 -24.54 6.50
C PRO A 198 -21.44 -24.61 7.53
N ALA A 199 -21.57 -25.45 8.55
CA ALA A 199 -20.56 -25.56 9.61
C ALA A 199 -19.16 -25.91 9.08
N GLU A 200 -19.05 -26.68 7.99
CA GLU A 200 -17.79 -27.03 7.34
C GLU A 200 -17.02 -25.81 6.81
N LYS A 201 -17.74 -24.77 6.36
CA LYS A 201 -17.16 -23.53 5.81
C LYS A 201 -17.16 -22.37 6.81
N ALA A 202 -17.58 -22.63 8.04
CA ALA A 202 -17.63 -21.60 9.08
C ALA A 202 -16.23 -21.06 9.38
N GLN A 203 -15.22 -21.92 9.40
CA GLN A 203 -13.84 -21.49 9.68
C GLN A 203 -13.25 -20.66 8.53
N GLU A 204 -13.47 -21.07 7.28
CA GLU A 204 -13.02 -20.30 6.10
C GLU A 204 -13.60 -18.87 6.12
N LEU A 205 -14.87 -18.74 6.49
CA LEU A 205 -15.50 -17.42 6.63
C LEU A 205 -14.91 -16.62 7.80
N ARG A 206 -14.61 -17.24 8.96
CA ARG A 206 -13.94 -16.54 10.07
C ARG A 206 -12.58 -16.01 9.64
N ASP A 207 -11.78 -16.82 8.97
CA ASP A 207 -10.46 -16.43 8.49
C ASP A 207 -10.55 -15.28 7.44
N GLU A 208 -11.57 -15.30 6.59
CA GLU A 208 -11.86 -14.22 5.63
C GLU A 208 -12.30 -12.93 6.34
N LEU A 209 -13.22 -13.00 7.29
CA LEU A 209 -13.68 -11.84 8.06
C LEU A 209 -12.55 -11.22 8.88
N ASP A 210 -11.71 -12.05 9.50
CA ASP A 210 -10.53 -11.62 10.24
C ASP A 210 -9.52 -10.94 9.31
N LEU A 211 -9.31 -11.48 8.10
CA LEU A 211 -8.45 -10.85 7.09
C LEU A 211 -8.93 -9.43 6.71
N LEU A 212 -10.24 -9.24 6.65
CA LEU A 212 -10.90 -7.98 6.32
C LEU A 212 -11.12 -7.08 7.55
N ASN A 213 -10.69 -7.51 8.74
CA ASN A 213 -10.96 -6.86 10.03
C ASN A 213 -12.46 -6.59 10.27
N LEU A 214 -13.34 -7.45 9.77
CA LEU A 214 -14.78 -7.34 9.99
C LEU A 214 -15.17 -8.02 11.31
N ARG A 215 -15.71 -7.24 12.23
CA ARG A 215 -16.06 -7.73 13.56
C ARG A 215 -17.33 -8.57 13.54
N ILE A 216 -17.28 -9.78 14.10
CA ILE A 216 -18.44 -10.61 14.41
C ILE A 216 -19.02 -10.16 15.77
N THR A 217 -20.31 -9.84 15.81
CA THR A 217 -21.03 -9.45 17.04
C THR A 217 -21.86 -10.58 17.63
N GLY A 218 -22.25 -11.54 16.80
CA GLY A 218 -23.01 -12.71 17.23
C GLY A 218 -22.65 -13.92 16.38
N GLU A 219 -22.58 -15.06 17.02
CA GLU A 219 -22.43 -16.36 16.37
C GLU A 219 -23.42 -17.33 16.98
N ARG A 220 -24.21 -18.01 16.13
CA ARG A 220 -25.19 -18.99 16.59
C ARG A 220 -25.25 -20.16 15.63
N ASN A 221 -25.18 -21.37 16.19
CA ASN A 221 -25.48 -22.59 15.44
C ASN A 221 -26.98 -22.64 15.15
N VAL A 222 -27.32 -22.85 13.89
CA VAL A 222 -28.68 -22.97 13.37
C VAL A 222 -28.76 -24.29 12.64
N ASP A 223 -29.61 -25.19 13.13
CA ASP A 223 -29.91 -26.41 12.41
C ASP A 223 -30.98 -26.11 11.35
N LEU A 224 -30.55 -26.13 10.09
CA LEU A 224 -31.47 -26.00 8.97
C LEU A 224 -31.99 -27.40 8.65
N ALA A 225 -33.30 -27.61 8.84
CA ALA A 225 -34.00 -28.89 8.78
C ALA A 225 -33.77 -29.76 7.51
N ARG A 226 -33.11 -29.23 6.48
CA ARG A 226 -32.77 -29.94 5.22
C ARG A 226 -31.27 -29.99 4.87
N ASN A 227 -30.38 -29.25 5.55
CA ASN A 227 -28.99 -29.05 5.09
C ASN A 227 -27.90 -29.25 6.18
N GLY A 228 -28.21 -29.91 7.29
CA GLY A 228 -27.25 -30.12 8.37
C GLY A 228 -26.99 -28.86 9.22
N SER A 229 -26.00 -28.94 10.10
CA SER A 229 -25.67 -27.86 11.02
C SER A 229 -25.05 -26.67 10.27
N SER A 230 -25.62 -25.48 10.46
CA SER A 230 -25.13 -24.24 9.89
C SER A 230 -24.80 -23.24 10.99
N VAL A 231 -23.98 -22.25 10.67
CA VAL A 231 -23.61 -21.18 11.59
C VAL A 231 -24.12 -19.87 11.01
N ARG A 232 -24.86 -19.11 11.82
CA ARG A 232 -25.25 -17.73 11.54
C ARG A 232 -24.24 -16.81 12.21
N PHE A 233 -23.60 -15.99 11.40
CA PHE A 233 -22.72 -14.90 11.80
C PHE A 233 -23.48 -13.59 11.67
N THR A 234 -23.54 -12.81 12.74
CA THR A 234 -24.00 -11.43 12.70
C THR A 234 -22.77 -10.53 12.70
N LEU A 235 -22.57 -9.81 11.61
CA LEU A 235 -21.46 -8.86 11.45
C LEU A 235 -21.86 -7.50 12.03
N ALA A 236 -20.89 -6.84 12.66
CA ALA A 236 -21.04 -5.47 13.09
C ALA A 236 -21.41 -4.59 11.89
N GLY A 237 -22.26 -3.59 12.14
CA GLY A 237 -22.56 -2.52 11.20
C GLY A 237 -21.39 -1.55 11.00
N SER A 238 -20.16 -2.06 10.86
CA SER A 238 -18.96 -1.26 10.75
C SER A 238 -17.91 -1.92 9.87
N ILE A 239 -17.46 -1.20 8.84
CA ILE A 239 -16.43 -1.63 7.91
C ILE A 239 -15.20 -0.74 8.12
N PRO A 240 -14.07 -1.29 8.61
CA PRO A 240 -12.82 -0.56 8.63
C PRO A 240 -12.18 -0.56 7.25
N VAL A 241 -11.79 0.62 6.77
CA VAL A 241 -11.01 0.82 5.55
C VAL A 241 -9.64 1.32 5.94
N GLN A 242 -8.59 0.72 5.39
CA GLN A 242 -7.22 1.15 5.64
C GLN A 242 -6.49 1.29 4.32
N VAL A 243 -5.77 2.39 4.13
CA VAL A 243 -4.90 2.61 2.96
C VAL A 243 -3.53 3.03 3.47
N ASN A 244 -2.49 2.36 3.00
CA ASN A 244 -1.12 2.58 3.38
C ASN A 244 -0.30 2.96 2.14
N PHE A 245 0.44 4.05 2.23
CA PHE A 245 1.33 4.55 1.20
C PHE A 245 2.76 4.39 1.72
N ARG A 246 3.56 3.58 1.04
CA ARG A 246 4.94 3.28 1.43
C ARG A 246 5.88 3.45 0.24
N CYS A 247 7.03 4.06 0.49
CA CYS A 247 8.05 4.24 -0.53
C CYS A 247 8.88 2.97 -0.71
N ASP A 248 9.06 2.54 -1.95
CA ASP A 248 10.05 1.57 -2.36
C ASP A 248 11.23 2.31 -3.03
N LEU A 249 12.23 2.63 -2.21
CA LEU A 249 13.45 3.32 -2.66
C LEU A 249 14.24 2.50 -3.67
N SER A 250 14.16 1.16 -3.60
CA SER A 250 14.93 0.29 -4.50
C SER A 250 14.41 0.35 -5.93
N ASN A 251 13.10 0.52 -6.09
CA ASN A 251 12.43 0.54 -7.39
C ASN A 251 11.95 1.93 -7.82
N GLY A 252 12.15 2.98 -7.01
CA GLY A 252 11.69 4.33 -7.32
C GLY A 252 10.17 4.48 -7.40
N ARG A 253 9.42 3.59 -6.73
CA ARG A 253 7.95 3.52 -6.81
C ARG A 253 7.29 3.70 -5.46
N LEU A 254 6.07 4.22 -5.49
CA LEU A 254 5.19 4.25 -4.33
C LEU A 254 4.29 3.02 -4.36
N ILE A 255 4.28 2.28 -3.25
CA ILE A 255 3.39 1.14 -3.03
C ILE A 255 2.19 1.64 -2.24
N VAL A 256 1.01 1.51 -2.83
CA VAL A 256 -0.26 1.78 -2.16
C VAL A 256 -0.88 0.44 -1.80
N ARG A 257 -1.27 0.24 -0.54
CA ARG A 257 -1.91 -0.99 -0.06
C ARG A 257 -3.22 -0.63 0.62
N GLY A 258 -4.32 -1.19 0.15
CA GLY A 258 -5.64 -0.99 0.69
C GLY A 258 -6.21 -2.26 1.28
N ARG A 259 -6.78 -2.18 2.48
CA ARG A 259 -7.77 -3.14 3.00
C ARG A 259 -9.13 -2.49 2.93
N ASN A 260 -10.09 -3.20 2.34
CA ASN A 260 -11.45 -2.73 2.08
C ASN A 260 -11.49 -1.39 1.32
N PHE A 261 -10.53 -1.17 0.42
CA PHE A 261 -10.38 0.08 -0.32
C PHE A 261 -11.12 0.01 -1.65
N GLY A 262 -12.24 0.72 -1.75
CA GLY A 262 -13.12 0.75 -2.93
C GLY A 262 -14.05 -0.47 -3.06
N ALA A 263 -13.60 -1.64 -2.59
CA ALA A 263 -14.37 -2.87 -2.46
C ALA A 263 -13.90 -3.65 -1.23
N LEU A 264 -14.68 -4.64 -0.77
CA LEU A 264 -14.20 -5.58 0.25
C LEU A 264 -13.06 -6.42 -0.32
N GLY A 265 -11.98 -6.56 0.46
CA GLY A 265 -10.79 -7.28 0.02
C GLY A 265 -9.48 -6.59 0.34
N LEU A 266 -8.40 -7.21 -0.10
CA LEU A 266 -7.08 -6.59 -0.15
C LEU A 266 -6.81 -6.06 -1.56
N SER A 267 -6.18 -4.91 -1.64
CA SER A 267 -5.81 -4.24 -2.87
C SER A 267 -4.43 -3.61 -2.73
N ALA A 268 -3.67 -3.53 -3.82
CA ALA A 268 -2.36 -2.89 -3.84
C ALA A 268 -2.09 -2.43 -5.25
N TYR A 269 -1.42 -1.30 -5.31
CA TYR A 269 -1.12 -0.60 -6.53
C TYR A 269 0.31 -0.09 -6.47
N LEU A 270 0.96 -0.07 -7.62
CA LEU A 270 2.24 0.61 -7.82
C LEU A 270 1.98 1.88 -8.61
N ILE A 271 2.54 2.99 -8.16
CA ILE A 271 2.53 4.25 -8.88
C ILE A 271 3.95 4.82 -8.92
N ASP A 272 4.36 5.27 -10.10
CA ASP A 272 5.61 5.99 -10.27
C ASP A 272 5.46 7.40 -9.68
N LEU A 273 6.47 7.85 -8.93
CA LEU A 273 6.39 9.11 -8.18
C LEU A 273 6.11 10.33 -9.07
N GLU A 274 6.63 10.31 -10.30
CA GLU A 274 6.46 11.39 -11.29
C GLU A 274 5.03 11.49 -11.83
N ARG A 275 4.25 10.41 -11.71
CA ARG A 275 2.85 10.37 -12.15
C ARG A 275 1.88 10.73 -11.03
N LEU A 276 2.35 10.84 -9.79
CA LEU A 276 1.53 11.25 -8.66
C LEU A 276 1.15 12.73 -8.80
N SER A 277 -0.12 12.99 -9.08
CA SER A 277 -0.68 14.32 -9.25
C SER A 277 -1.80 14.60 -8.25
N HIS A 278 -2.27 15.84 -8.20
CA HIS A 278 -3.47 16.16 -7.41
C HIS A 278 -4.70 15.38 -7.90
N ALA A 279 -4.86 15.19 -9.22
CA ALA A 279 -5.94 14.41 -9.80
C ALA A 279 -5.89 12.94 -9.35
N SER A 280 -4.70 12.38 -9.17
CA SER A 280 -4.48 11.04 -8.60
C SER A 280 -5.05 10.93 -7.18
N LEU A 281 -4.81 11.97 -6.36
CA LEU A 281 -5.30 12.05 -4.98
C LEU A 281 -6.82 12.25 -4.93
N GLU A 282 -7.37 13.09 -5.80
CA GLU A 282 -8.82 13.25 -5.95
C GLU A 282 -9.49 11.95 -6.35
N ALA A 283 -8.91 11.17 -7.27
CA ALA A 283 -9.45 9.88 -7.65
C ALA A 283 -9.50 8.89 -6.47
N ILE A 284 -8.47 8.88 -5.61
CA ILE A 284 -8.49 8.13 -4.34
C ILE A 284 -9.65 8.60 -3.46
N GLY A 285 -9.82 9.93 -3.29
CA GLY A 285 -10.93 10.50 -2.53
C GLY A 285 -12.31 10.09 -3.06
N LEU A 286 -12.49 10.08 -4.38
CA LEU A 286 -13.73 9.66 -5.03
C LEU A 286 -14.04 8.17 -4.80
N ILE A 287 -13.02 7.30 -4.79
CA ILE A 287 -13.19 5.88 -4.44
C ILE A 287 -13.58 5.72 -2.97
N LEU A 288 -12.92 6.44 -2.05
CA LEU A 288 -13.26 6.42 -0.62
C LEU A 288 -14.68 6.94 -0.35
N LEU A 289 -15.22 7.76 -1.24
CA LEU A 289 -16.60 8.24 -1.19
C LEU A 289 -17.60 7.30 -1.88
N GLY A 290 -17.14 6.20 -2.48
CA GLY A 290 -17.98 5.29 -3.27
C GLY A 290 -18.55 5.92 -4.55
N ARG A 291 -17.92 7.01 -5.04
CA ARG A 291 -18.32 7.74 -6.26
C ARG A 291 -17.57 7.27 -7.51
N ALA A 292 -16.46 6.58 -7.31
CA ALA A 292 -15.68 5.94 -8.36
C ALA A 292 -15.42 4.48 -7.97
N VAL A 293 -15.31 3.62 -8.98
CA VAL A 293 -15.09 2.16 -8.78
C VAL A 293 -13.63 1.79 -9.06
N ARG A 294 -12.93 2.54 -9.91
CA ARG A 294 -11.57 2.20 -10.36
C ARG A 294 -10.65 3.40 -10.23
N LEU A 295 -9.40 3.12 -9.89
CA LEU A 295 -8.32 4.10 -9.92
C LEU A 295 -7.92 4.42 -11.37
N PRO A 296 -7.28 5.58 -11.59
CA PRO A 296 -6.68 5.91 -12.88
C PRO A 296 -5.59 4.92 -13.29
N ASN A 297 -5.27 4.84 -14.58
CA ASN A 297 -4.32 3.89 -15.16
C ASN A 297 -2.87 4.03 -14.66
N GLU A 298 -2.55 5.13 -13.98
CA GLU A 298 -1.26 5.33 -13.31
C GLU A 298 -1.07 4.43 -12.07
N PHE A 299 -2.17 3.95 -11.49
CA PHE A 299 -2.15 2.96 -10.42
C PHE A 299 -2.18 1.57 -11.04
N VAL A 300 -0.99 0.97 -11.18
CA VAL A 300 -0.86 -0.39 -11.72
C VAL A 300 -1.26 -1.39 -10.63
N PRO A 301 -2.35 -2.16 -10.79
CA PRO A 301 -2.77 -3.11 -9.79
C PRO A 301 -1.72 -4.22 -9.65
N VAL A 302 -1.39 -4.54 -8.41
CA VAL A 302 -0.59 -5.72 -8.07
C VAL A 302 -1.57 -6.86 -7.86
N ALA A 303 -1.51 -7.88 -8.70
CA ALA A 303 -2.35 -9.06 -8.54
C ALA A 303 -2.01 -9.75 -7.21
N PHE A 304 -3.01 -9.93 -6.37
CA PHE A 304 -2.94 -10.81 -5.23
C PHE A 304 -3.45 -12.16 -5.70
N HIS A 305 -2.63 -13.19 -5.58
CA HIS A 305 -3.17 -14.55 -5.59
C HIS A 305 -3.81 -14.84 -4.23
N THR A 306 -4.81 -14.05 -3.85
CA THR A 306 -5.83 -14.48 -2.91
C THR A 306 -6.75 -15.42 -3.67
N ARG A 307 -6.73 -16.70 -3.28
CA ARG A 307 -7.68 -17.71 -3.75
C ARG A 307 -9.12 -17.19 -3.58
N PHE A 308 -9.68 -16.67 -4.66
CA PHE A 308 -11.07 -16.95 -4.99
C PHE A 308 -10.99 -17.90 -6.19
N PRO A 309 -11.52 -19.13 -6.09
CA PRO A 309 -11.49 -20.05 -7.22
C PRO A 309 -12.29 -19.42 -8.34
N ASP A 310 -11.63 -19.30 -9.48
CA ASP A 310 -12.14 -19.18 -10.84
C ASP A 310 -13.57 -18.64 -11.03
N GLU A 311 -13.65 -17.63 -11.90
CA GLU A 311 -14.68 -17.61 -12.93
C GLU A 311 -14.75 -18.99 -13.61
N LYS A 312 -15.59 -19.88 -13.09
CA LYS A 312 -16.21 -21.00 -13.80
C LYS A 312 -17.28 -21.64 -12.90
N THR A 313 -18.52 -21.37 -13.26
CA THR A 313 -19.59 -22.38 -13.29
C THR A 313 -19.85 -23.14 -12.00
N LEU A 314 -20.81 -22.68 -11.20
CA LEU A 314 -21.70 -23.60 -10.48
C LEU A 314 -23.15 -23.11 -10.61
N ARG A 315 -23.81 -23.62 -11.65
CA ARG A 315 -25.26 -23.83 -11.62
C ARG A 315 -25.55 -24.88 -10.54
N PHE A 316 -26.37 -24.52 -9.56
CA PHE A 316 -27.43 -25.37 -9.00
C PHE A 316 -28.56 -24.45 -8.52
#